data_AF-A0A929CRC7-F1
#
_entry.id   AF-A0A929CRC7-F1
#
_cell.length_a   1.000
_cell.length_b   1.000
_cell.length_c   1.000
_cell.angle_alpha   90.00
_cell.angle_beta   90.00
_cell.angle_gamma   90.00
#
_symmetry.space_group_name_H-M   'P 1'
#
loop_
_entity.id
_entity.type
_entity.pdbx_description
1 polymer ?
#
loop_
_entity_poly.entity_id
_entity_poly.type
_entity_poly.pdbx_seq_one_letter_code
_entity_poly.pdbx_strand_id
1 'polypeptide(L)'
;MKSKADKLFEEAVKKLNEASEELFRPEEDVVSYSVCKNAQFAIENFLKGFLFNNGIDPSNFKTIESLYEQCKLINKNFKEVDLTNLKCKSHNIDSRYCNEVSKVSNCFDVADNLDAFFRREKII
;
A
#
# COMPACT_ATOMS: atom_id res chain seq x y z
N MET A 1 7.88 19.55 -13.68
CA MET A 1 8.63 18.42 -13.08
C MET A 1 7.71 17.74 -12.09
N LYS A 2 7.46 16.43 -12.23
CA LYS A 2 6.67 15.68 -11.24
C LYS A 2 7.45 15.57 -9.93
N SER A 3 6.78 15.83 -8.81
CA SER A 3 7.36 15.71 -7.48
C SER A 3 7.71 14.24 -7.17
N LYS A 4 8.56 13.99 -6.17
CA LYS A 4 8.87 12.62 -5.73
C LYS A 4 7.60 11.90 -5.24
N ALA A 5 6.66 12.64 -4.62
CA ALA A 5 5.37 12.11 -4.19
C ALA A 5 4.51 11.68 -5.39
N ASP A 6 4.42 12.52 -6.44
CA ASP A 6 3.61 12.22 -7.63
C ASP A 6 4.05 10.90 -8.29
N LYS A 7 5.37 10.67 -8.38
CA LYS A 7 5.92 9.43 -8.92
C LYS A 7 5.52 8.21 -8.09
N LEU A 8 5.57 8.34 -6.76
CA LEU A 8 5.16 7.25 -5.87
C LEU A 8 3.67 6.96 -6.00
N PHE A 9 2.82 7.99 -6.10
CA PHE A 9 1.39 7.81 -6.32
C PHE A 9 1.10 7.13 -7.67
N GLU A 10 1.77 7.55 -8.74
CA GLU A 10 1.63 6.91 -10.05
C GLU A 10 2.06 5.44 -10.04
N GLU A 11 3.18 5.14 -9.38
CA GLU A 11 3.64 3.77 -9.20
C GLU A 11 2.68 2.95 -8.33
N ALA A 12 2.09 3.55 -7.29
CA ALA A 12 1.12 2.89 -6.43
C ALA A 12 -0.14 2.49 -7.22
N VAL A 13 -0.73 3.43 -7.96
CA VAL A 13 -1.90 3.19 -8.82
C VAL A 13 -1.59 2.13 -9.87
N LYS A 14 -0.42 2.21 -10.51
CA LYS A 14 0.01 1.21 -11.49
C LYS A 14 0.05 -0.19 -10.88
N LYS A 15 0.64 -0.32 -9.69
CA LYS A 15 0.80 -1.61 -9.00
C LYS A 15 -0.51 -2.16 -8.48
N LEU A 16 -1.42 -1.29 -8.03
CA LEU A 16 -2.78 -1.70 -7.69
C LEU A 16 -3.52 -2.25 -8.92
N ASN A 17 -3.39 -1.59 -10.08
CA ASN A 17 -3.99 -2.09 -11.33
C ASN A 17 -3.41 -3.44 -11.75
N GLU A 18 -2.09 -3.61 -11.67
CA GLU A 18 -1.45 -4.91 -11.93
C GLU A 18 -1.97 -6.01 -10.98
N ALA A 19 -2.16 -5.69 -9.69
CA ALA A 19 -2.77 -6.63 -8.74
C ALA A 19 -4.23 -6.97 -9.10
N SER A 20 -5.00 -5.97 -9.53
CA SER A 20 -6.39 -6.14 -9.95
C SER A 20 -6.49 -7.03 -11.19
N GLU A 21 -5.65 -6.83 -12.20
CA GLU A 21 -5.62 -7.66 -13.41
C GLU A 21 -5.29 -9.13 -13.11
N GLU A 22 -4.37 -9.38 -12.17
CA GLU A 22 -4.01 -10.74 -11.75
C GLU A 22 -5.13 -11.45 -10.98
N LEU A 23 -5.95 -10.72 -10.20
CA LEU A 23 -7.10 -11.29 -9.47
C LEU A 23 -8.14 -11.97 -10.37
N PHE A 24 -8.25 -11.55 -11.64
CA PHE A 24 -9.19 -12.13 -12.60
C PHE A 24 -8.65 -13.37 -13.31
N ARG A 25 -7.44 -13.82 -13.00
CA ARG A 25 -6.87 -15.06 -13.53
C ARG A 25 -7.31 -16.28 -12.69
N PRO A 26 -7.32 -17.49 -13.27
CA PRO A 26 -7.57 -18.71 -12.52
C PRO A 26 -6.67 -18.79 -11.28
N GLU A 27 -7.25 -19.22 -10.15
CA GLU A 27 -6.56 -19.24 -8.87
C GLU A 27 -5.40 -20.25 -8.89
N GLU A 28 -4.19 -19.73 -8.81
CA GLU A 28 -2.94 -20.48 -8.65
C GLU A 28 -2.09 -19.80 -7.56
N ASP A 29 -1.22 -20.57 -6.90
CA ASP A 29 -0.35 -20.05 -5.83
C ASP A 29 0.50 -18.85 -6.28
N VAL A 30 0.92 -18.85 -7.55
CA VAL A 30 1.71 -17.78 -8.17
C VAL A 30 0.90 -16.50 -8.35
N VAL A 31 -0.38 -16.61 -8.75
CA VAL A 31 -1.30 -15.47 -8.90
C VAL A 31 -1.51 -14.81 -7.55
N SER A 32 -1.80 -15.62 -6.53
CA SER A 32 -2.06 -15.13 -5.19
C SER A 32 -0.83 -14.39 -4.62
N TYR A 33 0.37 -14.95 -4.78
CA TYR A 33 1.59 -14.27 -4.39
C TYR A 33 1.80 -12.94 -5.13
N SER A 34 1.58 -12.92 -6.45
CA SER A 34 1.72 -11.73 -7.29
C SER A 34 0.80 -10.60 -6.82
N VAL A 35 -0.48 -10.93 -6.56
CA VAL A 35 -1.48 -9.99 -6.03
C VAL A 35 -1.02 -9.41 -4.69
N CYS A 36 -0.58 -10.24 -3.71
CA CYS A 36 -0.09 -9.70 -2.42
C CYS A 36 1.07 -8.73 -2.64
N LYS A 37 2.05 -9.10 -3.48
CA LYS A 37 3.25 -8.28 -3.67
C LYS A 37 2.98 -6.95 -4.35
N ASN A 38 2.17 -6.95 -5.40
CA ASN A 38 1.79 -5.72 -6.07
C ASN A 38 0.95 -4.82 -5.15
N ALA A 39 0.01 -5.39 -4.39
CA ALA A 39 -0.78 -4.62 -3.42
C ALA A 39 0.07 -4.04 -2.27
N GLN A 40 1.03 -4.80 -1.74
CA GLN A 40 1.98 -4.29 -0.73
C GLN A 40 2.78 -3.09 -1.24
N PHE A 41 3.29 -3.20 -2.47
CA PHE A 41 4.04 -2.13 -3.10
C PHE A 41 3.17 -0.89 -3.29
N ALA A 42 1.90 -1.07 -3.68
CA ALA A 42 0.95 0.03 -3.78
C ALA A 42 0.70 0.72 -2.42
N ILE A 43 0.41 -0.05 -1.37
CA ILE A 43 0.21 0.46 0.00
C ILE A 43 1.41 1.29 0.44
N GLU A 44 2.61 0.73 0.30
CA GLU A 44 3.84 1.40 0.71
C GLU A 44 4.04 2.71 -0.04
N ASN A 45 3.87 2.71 -1.36
CA ASN A 45 4.05 3.90 -2.17
C ASN A 45 3.00 4.97 -1.90
N PHE A 46 1.74 4.61 -1.63
CA PHE A 46 0.73 5.58 -1.19
C PHE A 46 1.15 6.27 0.11
N LEU A 47 1.56 5.50 1.12
CA LEU A 47 1.95 6.06 2.41
C LEU A 47 3.24 6.91 2.30
N LYS A 48 4.26 6.40 1.60
CA LYS A 48 5.52 7.14 1.37
C LYS A 48 5.27 8.41 0.56
N GLY A 49 4.47 8.33 -0.49
CA GLY A 49 4.09 9.48 -1.31
C GLY A 49 3.39 10.54 -0.48
N PHE A 50 2.46 10.14 0.40
CA PHE A 50 1.78 11.07 1.30
C PHE A 50 2.74 11.77 2.26
N LEU A 51 3.67 11.02 2.87
CA LEU A 51 4.69 11.61 3.75
C LEU A 51 5.59 12.59 3.01
N PHE A 52 6.05 12.24 1.80
CA PHE A 52 6.85 13.16 0.97
C PHE A 52 6.07 14.42 0.59
N ASN A 53 4.78 14.29 0.25
CA ASN A 53 3.92 15.42 -0.08
C ASN A 53 3.74 16.39 1.10
N ASN A 54 3.92 15.88 2.34
CA ASN A 54 3.88 16.65 3.58
C ASN A 54 5.28 16.99 4.12
N GLY A 55 6.34 16.84 3.31
CA GLY A 55 7.71 17.24 3.67
C GLY A 55 8.42 16.31 4.66
N ILE A 56 7.91 15.09 4.87
CA ILE A 56 8.51 14.08 5.76
C ILE A 56 9.26 13.03 4.94
N ASP A 57 10.52 12.78 5.28
CA ASP A 57 11.31 11.70 4.69
C ASP A 57 10.92 10.34 5.29
N PRO A 58 10.35 9.41 4.50
CA PRO A 58 9.92 8.13 4.99
C PRO A 58 11.05 7.10 5.16
N SER A 59 12.31 7.44 4.84
CA SER A 59 13.43 6.48 4.85
C SER A 59 13.70 5.83 6.22
N ASN A 60 13.25 6.47 7.30
CA ASN A 60 13.36 5.98 8.67
C ASN A 60 12.22 5.02 9.08
N PHE A 61 11.15 4.92 8.30
CA PHE A 61 10.01 4.04 8.58
C PHE A 61 10.16 2.73 7.80
N LYS A 62 10.49 1.66 8.52
CA LYS A 62 10.88 0.37 7.92
C LYS A 62 9.72 -0.59 7.69
N THR A 63 8.54 -0.29 8.23
CA THR A 63 7.35 -1.14 8.17
C THR A 63 6.15 -0.34 7.68
N ILE A 64 5.18 -1.01 7.07
CA ILE A 64 3.91 -0.38 6.64
C ILE A 64 3.21 0.26 7.84
N GLU A 65 3.23 -0.41 9.00
CA GLU A 65 2.66 0.11 10.24
C GLU A 65 3.33 1.42 10.67
N SER A 66 4.66 1.50 10.63
CA SER A 66 5.38 2.73 11.00
C SER A 66 5.10 3.89 10.04
N LEU A 67 4.94 3.61 8.73
CA LEU A 67 4.53 4.61 7.75
C LEU A 67 3.11 5.10 8.01
N TYR A 68 2.19 4.18 8.26
CA TYR A 68 0.78 4.48 8.45
C TYR A 68 0.52 5.29 9.72
N GLU A 69 1.17 4.94 10.84
CA GLU A 69 1.03 5.72 12.07
C GLU A 69 1.49 7.17 11.88
N GLN A 70 2.52 7.41 11.07
CA GLN A 70 2.94 8.77 10.73
C GLN A 70 1.92 9.50 9.85
N CYS A 71 1.31 8.80 8.89
CA CYS A 71 0.23 9.37 8.09
C CYS A 71 -0.97 9.80 8.96
N LYS A 72 -1.33 9.00 9.97
CA LYS A 72 -2.40 9.31 10.93
C LYS A 72 -2.14 10.54 11.79
N LEU A 73 -0.87 10.84 12.08
CA LEU A 73 -0.51 12.05 12.83
C LEU A 73 -0.75 13.32 12.02
N ILE A 74 -0.64 13.23 10.69
CA ILE A 74 -0.82 14.35 9.75
C ILE A 74 -2.29 14.50 9.37
N ASN A 75 -2.94 13.42 8.93
CA ASN A 75 -4.36 13.39 8.59
C ASN A 75 -5.07 12.31 9.41
N LYS A 76 -5.90 12.75 10.37
CA LYS A 76 -6.66 11.86 11.26
C LYS A 76 -7.67 10.96 10.52
N ASN A 77 -8.08 11.34 9.31
CA ASN A 77 -9.01 10.56 8.47
C ASN A 77 -8.38 9.23 8.01
N PHE A 78 -7.05 9.06 8.07
CA PHE A 78 -6.41 7.76 7.83
C PHE A 78 -6.93 6.64 8.73
N LYS A 79 -7.53 6.96 9.89
CA LYS A 79 -8.19 5.99 10.77
C LYS A 79 -9.36 5.26 10.11
N GLU A 80 -9.91 5.78 9.01
CA GLU A 80 -10.96 5.13 8.22
C GLU A 80 -10.43 3.97 7.38
N VAL A 81 -9.12 3.95 7.10
CA VAL A 81 -8.46 2.86 6.40
C VAL A 81 -7.98 1.83 7.43
N ASP A 82 -8.61 0.66 7.48
CA ASP A 82 -8.23 -0.39 8.43
C ASP A 82 -7.12 -1.30 7.91
N LEU A 83 -5.96 -1.27 8.58
CA LEU A 83 -4.82 -2.15 8.32
C LEU A 83 -4.80 -3.40 9.22
N THR A 84 -5.81 -3.63 10.05
CA THR A 84 -5.82 -4.75 11.02
C THR A 84 -5.65 -6.10 10.35
N ASN A 85 -6.24 -6.26 9.16
CA ASN A 85 -6.19 -7.50 8.40
C ASN A 85 -4.88 -7.71 7.64
N LEU A 86 -3.98 -6.71 7.61
CA LEU A 86 -2.66 -6.80 6.98
C LEU A 86 -1.65 -7.43 7.95
N LYS A 87 -1.60 -8.77 7.99
CA LYS A 87 -0.73 -9.52 8.93
C LYS A 87 0.76 -9.22 8.79
N CYS A 88 1.21 -8.78 7.61
CA CYS A 88 2.61 -8.46 7.34
C CYS A 88 3.01 -7.03 7.71
N LYS A 89 2.09 -6.18 8.20
CA LYS A 89 2.30 -4.73 8.34
C LYS A 89 3.46 -4.33 9.26
N SER A 90 3.76 -5.15 10.26
CA SER A 90 4.82 -4.90 11.26
C SER A 90 6.17 -5.49 10.86
N HIS A 91 6.24 -6.19 9.72
CA HIS A 91 7.51 -6.71 9.20
C HIS A 91 8.22 -5.64 8.38
N ASN A 92 9.55 -5.77 8.29
CA ASN A 92 10.33 -4.93 7.39
C ASN A 92 9.82 -5.08 5.96
N ILE A 93 9.71 -3.96 5.27
CA ILE A 93 9.29 -3.87 3.87
C ILE A 93 10.11 -4.82 2.97
N ASP A 94 11.42 -4.95 3.23
CA ASP A 94 12.32 -5.83 2.47
C ASP A 94 12.21 -7.32 2.82
N SER A 95 11.34 -7.70 3.76
CA SER A 95 11.20 -9.09 4.21
C SER A 95 10.25 -9.90 3.32
N ARG A 96 10.67 -11.11 2.97
CA ARG A 96 9.94 -12.06 2.11
C ARG A 96 8.73 -12.72 2.79
N TYR A 97 8.04 -12.04 3.70
CA TYR A 97 7.14 -12.68 4.69
C TYR A 97 5.67 -12.85 4.26
N CYS A 98 5.24 -12.32 3.09
CA CYS A 98 3.89 -12.53 2.56
C CYS A 98 3.83 -13.62 1.48
N ASN A 99 4.31 -14.83 1.80
CA ASN A 99 4.33 -15.94 0.84
C ASN A 99 3.22 -16.98 1.08
N GLU A 100 2.39 -16.80 2.11
CA GLU A 100 1.30 -17.75 2.39
C GLU A 100 0.01 -17.31 1.67
N VAL A 101 -0.42 -18.13 0.72
CA VAL A 101 -1.57 -17.94 -0.20
C VAL A 101 -2.88 -17.64 0.55
N SER A 102 -3.08 -18.19 1.74
CA SER A 102 -4.24 -17.91 2.61
C SER A 102 -4.29 -16.49 3.19
N LYS A 103 -3.28 -15.64 2.91
CA LYS A 103 -3.15 -14.26 3.40
C LYS A 103 -3.37 -13.20 2.31
N VAL A 104 -3.68 -13.61 1.08
CA VAL A 104 -3.58 -12.76 -0.11
C VAL A 104 -4.75 -11.79 -0.28
N SER A 105 -5.98 -12.16 0.09
CA SER A 105 -7.16 -11.30 -0.17
C SER A 105 -7.04 -9.94 0.53
N ASN A 106 -6.53 -9.91 1.76
CA ASN A 106 -6.57 -8.69 2.57
C ASN A 106 -5.58 -7.60 2.12
N CYS A 107 -4.54 -7.93 1.37
CA CYS A 107 -3.58 -6.91 0.91
C CYS A 107 -4.18 -6.05 -0.19
N PHE A 108 -4.89 -6.67 -1.13
CA PHE A 108 -5.55 -5.95 -2.20
C PHE A 108 -6.63 -5.03 -1.66
N ASP A 109 -7.51 -5.55 -0.78
CA ASP A 109 -8.59 -4.75 -0.20
C ASP A 109 -8.08 -3.49 0.52
N VAL A 110 -6.97 -3.61 1.25
CA VAL A 110 -6.32 -2.47 1.90
C VAL A 110 -5.78 -1.47 0.87
N ALA A 111 -5.12 -1.96 -0.19
CA ALA A 111 -4.56 -1.11 -1.23
C ALA A 111 -5.65 -0.35 -2.00
N ASP A 112 -6.76 -1.02 -2.30
CA ASP A 112 -7.94 -0.45 -2.96
C ASP A 112 -8.62 0.59 -2.06
N ASN A 113 -8.80 0.29 -0.77
CA ASN A 113 -9.32 1.25 0.21
C ASN A 113 -8.42 2.49 0.35
N LEU A 114 -7.10 2.34 0.28
CA LEU A 114 -6.17 3.47 0.25
C LEU A 114 -6.34 4.29 -1.03
N ASP A 115 -6.38 3.69 -2.22
CA ASP A 115 -6.60 4.44 -3.46
C ASP A 115 -7.92 5.24 -3.40
N ALA A 116 -9.02 4.59 -2.97
CA ALA A 116 -10.31 5.23 -2.79
C ALA A 116 -10.27 6.39 -1.78
N PHE A 117 -9.59 6.20 -0.64
CA PHE A 117 -9.37 7.24 0.37
C PHE A 117 -8.59 8.42 -0.22
N PHE A 118 -7.47 8.16 -0.91
CA PHE A 118 -6.62 9.21 -1.47
C PHE A 118 -7.35 10.04 -2.53
N ARG A 119 -8.15 9.41 -3.40
CA ARG A 119 -8.99 10.10 -4.38
C ARG A 119 -10.07 10.95 -3.71
N ARG A 120 -10.74 10.40 -2.69
CA ARG A 120 -11.79 11.12 -1.95
C ARG A 120 -11.27 12.34 -1.21
N GLU A 121 -10.09 12.21 -0.59
CA GLU A 121 -9.39 13.31 0.08
C GLU A 121 -8.67 14.27 -0.90
N LYS A 122 -8.73 14.00 -2.22
CA LYS A 122 -8.08 14.77 -3.29
C LYS A 122 -6.56 14.91 -3.11
N ILE A 123 -5.94 13.85 -2.57
CA ILE A 123 -4.48 13.73 -2.46
C ILE A 123 -3.90 13.35 -3.84
N ILE A 124 -4.63 12.53 -4.60
CA ILE A 124 -4.32 12.09 -5.97
C ILE A 124 -5.52 12.26 -6.89
#